data_AF-A0A1I8ABY0-F1
#
_entry.id   AF-A0A1I8ABY0-F1
#
_cell.length_a   1.000
_cell.length_b   1.000
_cell.length_c   1.000
_cell.angle_alpha   90.00
_cell.angle_beta   90.00
_cell.angle_gamma   90.00
#
_symmetry.space_group_name_H-M   'P 1'
#
loop_
_entity.id
_entity.type
_entity.pdbx_description
1 polymer ?
#
loop_
_entity_poly.entity_id
_entity_poly.type
_entity_poly.pdbx_seq_one_letter_code
_entity_poly.pdbx_strand_id
1 'polypeptide(L)'
;INEAWVNFACSLKRLGTVVILKKLDNEAIRRFQKLVVGRKLSRIMVHEEACRGGITKMLKTVFCQDQFEHLRITNSEPWKGTAVRQLLHFWAENSRDKLRGKHFSLNGNCRKGVAQLEEFLISRASASLDRILNVEICSKEECDFIDKYYRHRMMICLKPSCVYKFEEGEGDQRRRLYISFECAKKGERRSGRYVPVNHRGCNAIKSMRDTSLLHILFA
;
A
#
# COMPACT_ATOMS: atom_id res chain seq x y z
N ILE A 1 20.29 1.08 -14.42
CA ILE A 1 19.31 1.76 -15.32
C ILE A 1 20.11 2.61 -16.30
N ASN A 2 20.03 2.33 -17.60
CA ASN A 2 20.73 3.09 -18.63
C ASN A 2 19.74 3.91 -19.49
N GLU A 3 20.27 4.77 -20.33
CA GLU A 3 19.48 5.68 -21.17
C GLU A 3 18.65 4.94 -22.21
N ALA A 4 19.22 3.94 -22.89
CA ALA A 4 18.52 3.15 -23.89
C ALA A 4 17.26 2.48 -23.33
N TRP A 5 17.34 1.88 -22.14
CA TRP A 5 16.19 1.27 -21.46
C TRP A 5 15.12 2.31 -21.12
N VAL A 6 15.51 3.49 -20.64
CA VAL A 6 14.55 4.56 -20.33
C VAL A 6 13.85 5.07 -21.59
N ASN A 7 14.60 5.28 -22.68
CA ASN A 7 14.04 5.73 -23.95
C ASN A 7 13.04 4.70 -24.51
N PHE A 8 13.38 3.42 -24.45
CA PHE A 8 12.45 2.34 -24.79
C PHE A 8 11.20 2.34 -23.90
N ALA A 9 11.36 2.40 -22.58
CA ALA A 9 10.23 2.43 -21.66
C ALA A 9 9.34 3.69 -21.84
N CYS A 10 9.92 4.82 -22.24
CA CYS A 10 9.19 6.04 -22.61
C CYS A 10 8.43 5.92 -23.92
N SER A 11 8.91 5.13 -24.90
CA SER A 11 8.21 4.95 -26.18
C SER A 11 6.95 4.09 -26.06
N LEU A 12 6.85 3.26 -25.00
CA LEU A 12 5.67 2.44 -24.75
C LEU A 12 4.45 3.30 -24.39
N LYS A 13 3.26 2.87 -24.83
CA LYS A 13 1.99 3.53 -24.49
C LYS A 13 1.73 3.49 -22.98
N ARG A 14 1.95 2.33 -22.35
CA ARG A 14 1.86 2.14 -20.90
C ARG A 14 2.90 1.12 -20.45
N LEU A 15 3.65 1.44 -19.41
CA LEU A 15 4.52 0.48 -18.75
C LEU A 15 3.73 -0.25 -17.67
N GLY A 16 3.87 -1.58 -17.63
CA GLY A 16 3.19 -2.43 -16.66
C GLY A 16 3.76 -2.26 -15.25
N THR A 17 4.26 -3.35 -14.68
CA THR A 17 4.91 -3.32 -13.36
C THR A 17 6.40 -3.13 -13.52
N VAL A 18 6.97 -2.14 -12.83
CA VAL A 18 8.43 -2.03 -12.70
C VAL A 18 8.88 -2.51 -11.33
N VAL A 19 9.93 -3.33 -11.29
CA VAL A 19 10.46 -3.91 -10.07
C VAL A 19 11.83 -3.32 -9.76
N ILE A 20 11.98 -2.72 -8.57
CA ILE A 20 13.22 -2.15 -8.05
C ILE A 20 13.71 -3.04 -6.91
N LEU A 21 14.60 -3.98 -7.22
CA LEU A 21 15.11 -4.97 -6.25
C LEU A 21 16.27 -4.43 -5.39
N LYS A 22 17.00 -3.44 -5.90
CA LYS A 22 18.20 -2.88 -5.25
C LYS A 22 18.10 -1.38 -5.17
N LYS A 23 18.81 -0.80 -4.20
CA LYS A 23 18.99 0.65 -4.08
C LYS A 23 19.55 1.19 -5.40
N LEU A 24 18.86 2.17 -5.96
CA LEU A 24 19.34 2.91 -7.12
C LEU A 24 20.27 4.02 -6.65
N ASP A 25 21.39 4.22 -7.35
CA ASP A 25 22.22 5.40 -7.19
C ASP A 25 21.50 6.66 -7.72
N ASN A 26 22.08 7.84 -7.44
CA ASN A 26 21.46 9.12 -7.81
C ASN A 26 21.27 9.26 -9.34
N GLU A 27 22.19 8.70 -10.14
CA GLU A 27 22.11 8.79 -11.59
C GLU A 27 21.00 7.89 -12.14
N ALA A 28 20.87 6.67 -11.62
CA ALA A 28 19.78 5.76 -11.93
C ALA A 28 18.42 6.33 -11.50
N ILE A 29 18.34 7.01 -10.35
CA ILE A 29 17.12 7.72 -9.91
C ILE A 29 16.78 8.85 -10.88
N ARG A 30 17.75 9.68 -11.26
CA ARG A 30 17.57 10.78 -12.23
C ARG A 30 17.06 10.27 -13.57
N ARG A 31 17.60 9.15 -14.05
CA ARG A 31 17.13 8.49 -15.28
C ARG A 31 15.71 7.94 -15.13
N PHE A 32 15.42 7.28 -14.01
CA PHE A 32 14.09 6.72 -13.75
C PHE A 32 13.01 7.81 -13.62
N GLN A 33 13.36 8.99 -13.10
CA GLN A 33 12.46 10.14 -13.04
C GLN A 33 11.91 10.54 -14.42
N LYS A 34 12.62 10.26 -15.53
CA LYS A 34 12.05 10.47 -16.88
C LYS A 34 10.77 9.65 -17.10
N LEU A 35 10.68 8.43 -16.56
CA LEU A 35 9.45 7.60 -16.62
C LEU A 35 8.32 8.15 -15.75
N VAL A 36 8.70 8.75 -14.61
CA VAL A 36 7.76 9.43 -13.72
C VAL A 36 7.19 10.66 -14.43
N VAL A 37 8.05 11.54 -14.96
CA VAL A 37 7.63 12.74 -15.71
C VAL A 37 6.78 12.37 -16.92
N GLY A 38 7.18 11.32 -17.66
CA GLY A 38 6.43 10.80 -18.79
C GLY A 38 5.15 10.04 -18.43
N ARG A 39 4.78 9.96 -17.14
CA ARG A 39 3.57 9.29 -16.62
C ARG A 39 3.38 7.87 -17.14
N LYS A 40 4.49 7.12 -17.26
CA LYS A 40 4.46 5.76 -17.86
C LYS A 40 4.12 4.66 -16.87
N LEU A 41 4.23 4.94 -15.57
CA LEU A 41 4.14 3.94 -14.51
C LEU A 41 2.70 3.79 -14.02
N SER A 42 2.20 2.55 -14.07
CA SER A 42 0.94 2.17 -13.43
C SER A 42 1.16 1.40 -12.12
N ARG A 43 2.26 0.63 -12.03
CA ARG A 43 2.58 -0.17 -10.84
C ARG A 43 4.07 -0.21 -10.57
N ILE A 44 4.45 -0.12 -9.30
CA ILE A 44 5.84 -0.28 -8.87
C ILE A 44 5.89 -1.31 -7.75
N MET A 45 6.84 -2.23 -7.85
CA MET A 45 7.28 -3.07 -6.74
C MET A 45 8.69 -2.62 -6.33
N VAL A 46 8.90 -2.36 -5.03
CA VAL A 46 10.20 -1.94 -4.51
C VAL A 46 10.59 -2.83 -3.34
N HIS A 47 11.84 -3.27 -3.30
CA HIS A 47 12.39 -3.92 -2.11
C HIS A 47 12.58 -2.88 -1.00
N GLU A 48 12.24 -3.20 0.24
CA GLU A 48 12.30 -2.27 1.39
C GLU A 48 13.61 -1.49 1.48
N GLU A 49 14.74 -2.17 1.29
CA GLU A 49 16.08 -1.56 1.35
C GLU A 49 16.31 -0.46 0.30
N ALA A 50 15.59 -0.51 -0.82
CA ALA A 50 15.64 0.50 -1.86
C ALA A 50 14.73 1.71 -1.56
N CYS A 51 13.80 1.61 -0.61
CA CYS A 51 12.88 2.70 -0.21
C CYS A 51 13.56 3.74 0.70
N ARG A 52 14.65 4.35 0.24
CA ARG A 52 15.40 5.38 0.98
C ARG A 52 15.74 6.58 0.10
N GLY A 53 15.86 7.75 0.73
CA GLY A 53 16.33 8.98 0.09
C GLY A 53 15.53 9.35 -1.16
N GLY A 54 16.23 9.45 -2.31
CA GLY A 54 15.64 9.85 -3.59
C GLY A 54 14.50 8.94 -4.06
N ILE A 55 14.53 7.63 -3.75
CA ILE A 55 13.45 6.71 -4.12
C ILE A 55 12.17 7.04 -3.35
N THR A 56 12.24 7.31 -2.05
CA THR A 56 11.05 7.70 -1.29
C THR A 56 10.42 8.96 -1.88
N LYS A 57 11.23 9.98 -2.20
CA LYS A 57 10.74 11.21 -2.84
C LYS A 57 10.06 10.92 -4.18
N MET A 58 10.69 10.08 -5.00
CA MET A 58 10.16 9.65 -6.29
C MET A 58 8.83 8.88 -6.14
N LEU A 59 8.74 7.95 -5.18
CA LEU A 59 7.52 7.18 -4.92
C LEU A 59 6.35 8.10 -4.52
N LYS A 60 6.60 9.10 -3.67
CA LYS A 60 5.60 10.13 -3.33
C LYS A 60 5.11 10.88 -4.57
N THR A 61 6.02 11.29 -5.46
CA THR A 61 5.66 11.95 -6.73
C THR A 61 4.81 11.05 -7.63
N VAL A 62 5.20 9.78 -7.77
CA VAL A 62 4.47 8.80 -8.59
C VAL A 62 3.07 8.55 -8.03
N PHE A 63 2.94 8.49 -6.71
CA PHE A 63 1.67 8.27 -6.02
C PHE A 63 0.60 9.31 -6.35
N CYS A 64 1.00 10.55 -6.60
CA CYS A 64 0.09 11.63 -6.97
C CYS A 64 -0.32 11.63 -8.46
N GLN A 65 0.14 10.68 -9.25
CA GLN A 65 -0.16 10.65 -10.68
C GLN A 65 -1.43 9.84 -10.96
N ASP A 66 -2.32 10.38 -11.77
CA ASP A 66 -3.65 9.79 -12.04
C ASP A 66 -3.56 8.35 -12.54
N GLN A 67 -2.62 8.06 -13.44
CA GLN A 67 -2.48 6.75 -14.05
C GLN A 67 -1.82 5.70 -13.13
N PHE A 68 -1.22 6.13 -12.02
CA PHE A 68 -0.59 5.22 -11.08
C PHE A 68 -1.64 4.52 -10.23
N GLU A 69 -1.52 3.21 -10.03
CA GLU A 69 -2.52 2.41 -9.33
C GLU A 69 -1.97 1.82 -8.03
N HIS A 70 -0.76 1.24 -8.06
CA HIS A 70 -0.34 0.34 -6.98
C HIS A 70 1.16 0.38 -6.72
N LEU A 71 1.53 0.66 -5.46
CA LEU A 71 2.85 0.37 -4.91
C LEU A 71 2.84 -0.87 -4.04
N ARG A 72 3.78 -1.76 -4.30
CA ARG A 72 4.09 -2.90 -3.44
C ARG A 72 5.50 -2.76 -2.87
N ILE A 73 5.63 -2.80 -1.56
CA ILE A 73 6.94 -2.93 -0.90
C ILE A 73 7.11 -4.39 -0.49
N THR A 74 8.17 -5.02 -0.99
CA THR A 74 8.53 -6.40 -0.64
C THR A 74 9.69 -6.39 0.35
N ASN A 75 9.74 -7.41 1.20
CA ASN A 75 10.84 -7.58 2.12
C ASN A 75 11.08 -9.05 2.46
N SER A 76 12.31 -9.53 2.27
CA SER A 76 12.74 -10.86 2.71
C SER A 76 13.38 -10.86 4.11
N GLU A 77 13.87 -9.70 4.57
CA GLU A 77 14.68 -9.54 5.78
C GLU A 77 13.89 -8.81 6.89
N PRO A 78 14.44 -8.62 8.10
CA PRO A 78 13.83 -7.73 9.07
C PRO A 78 13.70 -6.32 8.50
N TRP A 79 12.48 -5.78 8.47
CA TRP A 79 12.20 -4.43 7.96
C TRP A 79 12.97 -3.38 8.78
N LYS A 80 13.79 -2.54 8.14
CA LYS A 80 14.62 -1.55 8.86
C LYS A 80 14.21 -0.10 8.60
N GLY A 81 13.60 0.21 7.48
CA GLY A 81 13.27 1.57 7.08
C GLY A 81 11.88 2.04 7.52
N THR A 82 11.65 3.33 7.31
CA THR A 82 10.46 4.07 7.73
C THR A 82 9.50 4.36 6.56
N ALA A 83 9.64 3.62 5.44
CA ALA A 83 8.91 3.89 4.21
C ALA A 83 7.38 3.85 4.40
N VAL A 84 6.87 2.91 5.20
CA VAL A 84 5.43 2.81 5.52
C VAL A 84 4.97 4.08 6.23
N ARG A 85 5.64 4.45 7.32
CA ARG A 85 5.34 5.67 8.09
C ARG A 85 5.40 6.92 7.20
N GLN A 86 6.43 7.04 6.36
CA GLN A 86 6.60 8.19 5.46
C GLN A 86 5.51 8.30 4.40
N LEU A 87 4.99 7.18 3.89
CA LEU A 87 3.88 7.16 2.94
C LEU A 87 2.54 7.46 3.62
N LEU A 88 2.33 6.98 4.84
CA LEU A 88 1.13 7.28 5.63
C LEU A 88 1.04 8.76 6.03
N HIS A 89 2.14 9.37 6.48
CA HIS A 89 2.18 10.81 6.71
C HIS A 89 1.98 11.60 5.41
N PHE A 90 2.60 11.16 4.31
CA PHE A 90 2.38 11.80 3.03
C PHE A 90 0.91 11.76 2.60
N TRP A 91 0.21 10.65 2.86
CA TRP A 91 -1.23 10.60 2.68
C TRP A 91 -1.96 11.59 3.57
N ALA A 92 -1.66 11.63 4.87
CA ALA A 92 -2.29 12.58 5.76
C ALA A 92 -2.05 14.06 5.41
N GLU A 93 -0.98 14.37 4.70
CA GLU A 93 -0.69 15.73 4.23
C GLU A 93 -1.34 16.04 2.87
N ASN A 94 -1.68 15.04 2.05
CA ASN A 94 -2.05 15.20 0.63
C ASN A 94 -3.36 14.48 0.22
N SER A 95 -4.14 13.96 1.19
CA SER A 95 -5.24 13.02 0.97
C SER A 95 -6.42 13.54 0.16
N ARG A 96 -6.55 14.86 -0.01
CA ARG A 96 -7.80 15.49 -0.49
C ARG A 96 -8.25 14.93 -1.85
N ASP A 97 -7.32 14.69 -2.78
CA ASP A 97 -7.66 14.11 -4.10
C ASP A 97 -6.56 13.22 -4.70
N LYS A 98 -5.28 13.51 -4.42
CA LYS A 98 -4.17 12.94 -5.20
C LYS A 98 -3.97 11.44 -5.01
N LEU A 99 -4.35 10.92 -3.85
CA LEU A 99 -4.08 9.54 -3.45
C LEU A 99 -5.33 8.66 -3.41
N ARG A 100 -6.50 9.25 -3.67
CA ARG A 100 -7.75 8.50 -3.67
C ARG A 100 -7.72 7.38 -4.72
N GLY A 101 -8.12 6.19 -4.31
CA GLY A 101 -8.10 4.99 -5.14
C GLY A 101 -6.72 4.36 -5.34
N LYS A 102 -5.65 4.90 -4.75
CA LYS A 102 -4.31 4.30 -4.85
C LYS A 102 -4.19 3.15 -3.85
N HIS A 103 -3.46 2.12 -4.28
CA HIS A 103 -3.19 0.95 -3.46
C HIS A 103 -1.75 0.94 -2.97
N PHE A 104 -1.58 0.51 -1.73
CA PHE A 104 -0.31 0.27 -1.10
C PHE A 104 -0.32 -1.09 -0.42
N SER A 105 0.66 -1.94 -0.73
CA SER A 105 0.75 -3.26 -0.11
C SER A 105 2.14 -3.59 0.39
N LEU A 106 2.21 -4.32 1.49
CA LEU A 106 3.43 -4.93 2.01
C LEU A 106 3.37 -6.43 1.73
N ASN A 107 4.48 -7.03 1.34
CA ASN A 107 4.57 -8.47 1.10
C ASN A 107 5.86 -9.04 1.69
N GLY A 108 5.77 -10.22 2.31
CA GLY A 108 6.84 -10.88 3.04
C GLY A 108 6.68 -10.66 4.54
N ASN A 109 7.76 -10.33 5.26
CA ASN A 109 7.67 -10.07 6.69
C ASN A 109 7.05 -8.67 6.97
N CYS A 110 5.74 -8.62 7.20
CA CYS A 110 5.02 -7.34 7.36
C CYS A 110 5.06 -6.80 8.80
N ARG A 111 5.54 -7.56 9.80
CA ARG A 111 5.40 -7.24 11.23
C ARG A 111 5.78 -5.81 11.61
N LYS A 112 6.93 -5.34 11.13
CA LYS A 112 7.45 -4.00 11.41
C LYS A 112 6.79 -2.90 10.58
N GLY A 113 6.36 -3.21 9.35
CA GLY A 113 5.55 -2.29 8.56
C GLY A 113 4.14 -2.11 9.14
N VAL A 114 3.55 -3.20 9.64
CA VAL A 114 2.30 -3.19 10.41
C VAL A 114 2.46 -2.35 11.68
N ALA A 115 3.55 -2.52 12.43
CA ALA A 115 3.80 -1.69 13.61
C ALA A 115 3.84 -0.18 13.29
N GLN A 116 4.40 0.21 12.14
CA GLN A 116 4.38 1.61 11.68
C GLN A 116 2.97 2.09 11.33
N LEU A 117 2.14 1.23 10.72
CA LEU A 117 0.73 1.52 10.47
C LEU A 117 -0.03 1.69 11.78
N GLU A 118 0.13 0.76 12.72
CA GLU A 118 -0.57 0.81 14.01
C GLU A 118 -0.23 2.06 14.80
N GLU A 119 1.06 2.40 14.91
CA GLU A 119 1.53 3.62 15.55
C GLU A 119 0.92 4.87 14.91
N PHE A 120 0.86 4.90 13.57
CA PHE A 120 0.22 5.99 12.83
C PHE A 120 -1.27 6.10 13.17
N LEU A 121 -2.01 5.00 13.16
CA LEU A 121 -3.45 4.98 13.47
C LEU A 121 -3.73 5.36 14.92
N ILE A 122 -2.97 4.81 15.87
CA ILE A 122 -3.08 5.11 17.30
C ILE A 122 -2.80 6.58 17.58
N SER A 123 -1.78 7.16 16.94
CA SER A 123 -1.44 8.59 17.12
C SER A 123 -2.53 9.56 16.65
N ARG A 124 -3.49 9.06 15.85
CA ARG A 124 -4.58 9.84 15.27
C ARG A 124 -5.94 9.53 15.87
N ALA A 125 -6.07 8.46 16.65
CA ALA A 125 -7.27 8.21 17.41
C ALA A 125 -7.37 9.26 18.54
N SER A 126 -8.42 10.07 18.51
CA SER A 126 -8.67 11.13 19.50
C SER A 126 -8.67 10.57 20.92
N ALA A 127 -7.69 10.97 21.74
CA ALA A 127 -7.61 10.89 23.21
C ALA A 127 -8.20 9.65 23.94
N SER A 128 -8.32 8.51 23.28
CA SER A 128 -8.64 7.24 23.92
C SER A 128 -7.45 6.87 24.80
N LEU A 129 -7.62 6.93 26.11
CA LEU A 129 -6.62 6.51 27.10
C LEU A 129 -6.13 5.08 26.83
N ASP A 130 -7.00 4.26 26.28
CA ASP A 130 -6.65 2.94 25.79
C ASP A 130 -6.08 3.10 24.37
N ARG A 131 -4.78 2.80 24.20
CA ARG A 131 -4.05 2.78 22.93
C ARG A 131 -4.54 1.67 21.99
N ILE A 132 -5.85 1.58 21.77
CA ILE A 132 -6.53 0.60 20.96
C ILE A 132 -6.58 1.13 19.52
N LEU A 133 -6.40 0.22 18.57
CA LEU A 133 -6.60 0.51 17.16
C LEU A 133 -8.07 0.86 16.93
N ASN A 134 -8.36 2.14 16.70
CA ASN A 134 -9.71 2.60 16.39
C ASN A 134 -10.01 2.36 14.90
N VAL A 135 -10.34 1.11 14.56
CA VAL A 135 -10.74 0.69 13.21
C VAL A 135 -12.06 -0.06 13.27
N GLU A 136 -12.93 0.19 12.31
CA GLU A 136 -14.24 -0.46 12.18
C GLU A 136 -14.18 -1.56 11.13
N ILE A 137 -15.02 -2.58 11.24
CA ILE A 137 -15.18 -3.57 10.17
C ILE A 137 -16.14 -3.00 9.14
N CYS A 138 -15.78 -3.05 7.86
CA CYS A 138 -16.65 -2.61 6.79
C CYS A 138 -17.89 -3.49 6.67
N SER A 139 -19.04 -2.85 6.42
CA SER A 139 -20.27 -3.55 6.05
C SER A 139 -20.15 -4.20 4.67
N LYS A 140 -21.17 -4.99 4.30
CA LYS A 140 -21.27 -5.54 2.95
C LYS A 140 -21.37 -4.44 1.90
N GLU A 141 -22.22 -3.45 2.14
CA GLU A 141 -22.48 -2.33 1.23
C GLU A 141 -21.22 -1.48 1.04
N GLU A 142 -20.44 -1.26 2.11
CA GLU A 142 -19.14 -0.61 2.01
C GLU A 142 -18.15 -1.43 1.19
N CYS A 143 -18.07 -2.75 1.40
CA CYS A 143 -17.22 -3.62 0.60
C CYS A 143 -17.62 -3.63 -0.88
N ASP A 144 -18.92 -3.68 -1.18
CA ASP A 144 -19.45 -3.64 -2.54
C ASP A 144 -19.16 -2.28 -3.20
N PHE A 145 -19.26 -1.18 -2.45
CA PHE A 145 -18.86 0.16 -2.89
C PHE A 145 -17.36 0.21 -3.21
N ILE A 146 -16.52 -0.25 -2.29
CA ILE A 146 -15.05 -0.26 -2.45
C ILE A 146 -14.66 -1.06 -3.69
N ASP A 147 -15.30 -2.19 -3.92
CA ASP A 147 -15.05 -3.02 -5.10
C ASP A 147 -15.49 -2.33 -6.41
N LYS A 148 -16.69 -1.75 -6.42
CA LYS A 148 -17.23 -1.05 -7.59
C LYS A 148 -16.35 0.12 -8.03
N TYR A 149 -15.86 0.94 -7.08
CA TYR A 149 -15.18 2.19 -7.41
C TYR A 149 -13.65 2.10 -7.38
N TYR A 150 -13.08 1.23 -6.55
CA TYR A 150 -11.63 1.11 -6.37
C TYR A 150 -11.06 -0.23 -6.82
N ARG A 151 -11.87 -1.11 -7.45
CA ARG A 151 -11.43 -2.41 -7.98
C ARG A 151 -10.71 -3.27 -6.93
N HIS A 152 -11.18 -3.21 -5.68
CA HIS A 152 -10.53 -3.88 -4.55
C HIS A 152 -10.43 -5.40 -4.69
N ARG A 153 -11.30 -6.04 -5.51
CA ARG A 153 -11.15 -7.45 -5.89
C ARG A 153 -9.83 -7.81 -6.58
N MET A 154 -9.00 -6.84 -6.98
CA MET A 154 -7.64 -7.12 -7.43
C MET A 154 -6.75 -7.70 -6.31
N MET A 155 -7.13 -7.54 -5.04
CA MET A 155 -6.46 -8.16 -3.92
C MET A 155 -7.08 -9.54 -3.63
N ILE A 156 -6.30 -10.58 -3.89
CA ILE A 156 -6.69 -11.98 -3.66
C ILE A 156 -5.78 -12.61 -2.61
N CYS A 157 -6.39 -13.30 -1.66
CA CYS A 157 -5.74 -13.96 -0.53
C CYS A 157 -6.22 -15.40 -0.41
N LEU A 158 -5.43 -16.27 0.22
CA LEU A 158 -5.86 -17.63 0.53
C LEU A 158 -6.92 -17.65 1.65
N LYS A 159 -6.73 -16.78 2.64
CA LYS A 159 -7.56 -16.61 3.82
C LYS A 159 -7.60 -15.11 4.15
N PRO A 160 -8.45 -14.32 3.46
CA PRO A 160 -8.52 -12.89 3.68
C PRO A 160 -9.08 -12.56 5.07
N SER A 161 -8.62 -11.45 5.63
CA SER A 161 -9.28 -10.77 6.74
C SER A 161 -10.60 -10.13 6.29
N CYS A 162 -11.42 -9.67 7.24
CA CYS A 162 -12.39 -8.62 6.92
C CYS A 162 -11.68 -7.37 6.38
N VAL A 163 -12.41 -6.51 5.66
CA VAL A 163 -11.93 -5.16 5.38
C VAL A 163 -12.17 -4.31 6.62
N TYR A 164 -11.12 -3.67 7.13
CA TYR A 164 -11.19 -2.70 8.21
C TYR A 164 -11.13 -1.29 7.62
N LYS A 165 -11.78 -0.33 8.29
CA LYS A 165 -11.81 1.08 7.92
C LYS A 165 -11.30 1.92 9.07
N PHE A 166 -10.38 2.81 8.77
CA PHE A 166 -10.05 3.97 9.59
C PHE A 166 -10.61 5.22 8.90
N GLU A 167 -11.26 6.09 9.64
CA GLU A 167 -11.84 7.33 9.14
C GLU A 167 -11.40 8.50 10.04
N GLU A 168 -11.02 9.62 9.42
CA GLU A 168 -10.74 10.87 10.14
C GLU A 168 -11.21 12.08 9.33
N GLY A 169 -11.47 13.19 10.01
CA GLY A 169 -12.02 14.41 9.42
C GLY A 169 -13.56 14.40 9.30
N GLU A 170 -14.12 15.55 8.97
CA GLU A 170 -15.57 15.76 8.85
C GLU A 170 -15.95 16.35 7.49
N GLY A 171 -17.20 16.09 7.06
CA GLY A 171 -17.72 16.57 5.78
C GLY A 171 -16.79 16.27 4.60
N ASP A 172 -16.45 17.32 3.86
CA ASP A 172 -15.58 17.23 2.66
C ASP A 172 -14.10 16.98 2.98
N GLN A 173 -13.69 17.06 4.25
CA GLN A 173 -12.33 16.73 4.70
C GLN A 173 -12.21 15.26 5.14
N ARG A 174 -13.32 14.53 5.13
CA ARG A 174 -13.36 13.13 5.54
C ARG A 174 -12.52 12.29 4.60
N ARG A 175 -11.63 11.51 5.17
CA ARG A 175 -10.73 10.61 4.45
C ARG A 175 -10.66 9.26 5.14
N ARG A 176 -10.39 8.22 4.35
CA ARG A 176 -10.47 6.84 4.80
C ARG A 176 -9.24 6.05 4.40
N LEU A 177 -8.87 5.12 5.28
CA LEU A 177 -7.99 4.00 4.93
C LEU A 177 -8.81 2.73 5.03
N TYR A 178 -8.80 1.94 3.97
CA TYR A 178 -9.29 0.57 4.01
C TYR A 178 -8.11 -0.39 4.12
N ILE A 179 -8.15 -1.27 5.11
CA ILE A 179 -7.06 -2.16 5.48
C ILE A 179 -7.55 -3.60 5.37
N SER A 180 -6.78 -4.43 4.70
CA SER A 180 -7.04 -5.86 4.61
C SER A 180 -5.74 -6.64 4.56
N PHE A 181 -5.75 -7.90 5.00
CA PHE A 181 -4.54 -8.70 5.08
C PHE A 181 -4.82 -10.19 4.97
N GLU A 182 -3.76 -10.95 4.71
CA GLU A 182 -3.78 -12.41 4.69
C GLU A 182 -3.71 -12.95 6.12
N CYS A 183 -4.73 -13.70 6.54
CA CYS A 183 -4.78 -14.36 7.87
C CYS A 183 -4.13 -15.74 7.88
N ALA A 184 -3.73 -16.28 6.73
CA ALA A 184 -3.02 -17.55 6.67
C ALA A 184 -1.65 -17.43 7.35
N LYS A 185 -1.34 -18.38 8.24
CA LYS A 185 -0.04 -18.42 8.92
C LYS A 185 1.05 -18.95 8.00
N LYS A 186 2.29 -18.53 8.24
CA LYS A 186 3.47 -19.07 7.54
C LYS A 186 3.54 -20.59 7.81
N GLY A 187 3.47 -21.40 6.75
CA GLY A 187 3.53 -22.86 6.84
C GLY A 187 2.17 -23.57 6.89
N GLU A 188 1.05 -22.85 6.96
CA GLU A 188 -0.26 -23.47 6.70
C GLU A 188 -0.27 -24.00 5.26
N ARG A 189 -0.75 -25.25 5.08
CA ARG A 189 -0.88 -25.85 3.76
C ARG A 189 -1.76 -24.94 2.91
N ARG A 190 -1.19 -24.44 1.81
CA ARG A 190 -1.88 -23.57 0.85
C ARG A 190 -2.81 -24.38 -0.06
N SER A 191 -3.66 -25.22 0.52
CA SER A 191 -4.62 -26.07 -0.21
C SER A 191 -5.96 -25.37 -0.47
N GLY A 192 -5.99 -24.03 -0.45
CA GLY A 192 -7.19 -23.21 -0.62
C GLY A 192 -7.26 -22.51 -1.98
N ARG A 193 -8.47 -22.13 -2.39
CA ARG A 193 -8.67 -21.21 -3.51
C ARG A 193 -8.34 -19.79 -3.05
N TYR A 194 -7.66 -19.03 -3.91
CA TYR A 194 -7.53 -17.59 -3.71
C TYR A 194 -8.92 -16.95 -3.84
N VAL A 195 -9.31 -16.21 -2.83
CA VAL A 195 -10.60 -15.52 -2.75
C VAL A 195 -10.37 -14.01 -2.60
N PRO A 196 -11.25 -13.17 -3.18
CA PRO A 196 -11.18 -11.73 -2.96
C PRO A 196 -11.51 -11.37 -1.51
N VAL A 197 -10.89 -10.30 -1.03
CA VAL A 197 -11.20 -9.74 0.29
C VAL A 197 -12.62 -9.17 0.30
N ASN A 198 -13.35 -9.42 1.38
CA ASN A 198 -14.69 -8.89 1.62
C ASN A 198 -15.03 -8.87 3.12
N HIS A 199 -16.25 -8.43 3.46
CA HIS A 199 -16.77 -8.36 4.83
C HIS A 199 -16.82 -9.71 5.58
N ARG A 200 -16.86 -10.85 4.88
CA ARG A 200 -16.93 -12.21 5.45
C ARG A 200 -15.57 -12.84 5.74
N GLY A 201 -14.49 -12.07 5.62
CA GLY A 201 -13.16 -12.55 5.96
C GLY A 201 -12.99 -12.85 7.46
N CYS A 202 -11.78 -13.23 7.85
CA CYS A 202 -11.48 -13.48 9.25
C CYS A 202 -11.42 -12.17 10.04
N ASN A 203 -12.28 -12.03 11.07
CA ASN A 203 -12.20 -10.91 12.00
C ASN A 203 -11.07 -11.14 13.02
N ALA A 204 -9.84 -10.85 12.62
CA ALA A 204 -8.65 -11.10 13.41
C ALA A 204 -7.65 -9.95 13.34
N ILE A 205 -8.07 -8.71 13.60
CA ILE A 205 -7.22 -7.51 13.55
C ILE A 205 -5.90 -7.67 14.33
N LYS A 206 -5.94 -8.38 15.48
CA LYS A 206 -4.76 -8.70 16.30
C LYS A 206 -3.72 -9.56 15.57
N SER A 207 -4.13 -10.31 14.55
CA SER A 207 -3.26 -11.15 13.71
C SER A 207 -2.59 -10.37 12.57
N MET A 208 -2.91 -9.09 12.39
CA MET A 208 -2.31 -8.26 11.34
C MET A 208 -0.78 -8.23 11.43
N ARG A 209 -0.20 -8.25 12.63
CA ARG A 209 1.25 -8.26 12.86
C ARG A 209 1.96 -9.50 12.33
N ASP A 210 1.25 -10.61 12.18
CA ASP A 210 1.79 -11.89 11.72
C ASP A 210 1.51 -12.15 10.24
N THR A 211 0.86 -11.21 9.55
CA THR A 211 0.52 -11.37 8.14
C THR A 211 1.75 -11.37 7.24
N SER A 212 1.69 -12.13 6.15
CA SER A 212 2.65 -12.04 5.05
C SER A 212 2.25 -11.05 3.95
N LEU A 213 1.02 -10.54 3.99
CA LEU A 213 0.48 -9.63 2.99
C LEU A 213 -0.47 -8.65 3.66
N LEU A 214 -0.10 -7.38 3.67
CA LEU A 214 -0.94 -6.26 4.10
C LEU A 214 -1.31 -5.44 2.87
N HIS A 215 -2.56 -5.00 2.79
CA HIS A 215 -3.07 -4.10 1.77
C HIS A 215 -3.76 -2.90 2.43
N ILE A 216 -3.50 -1.73 1.86
CA ILE A 216 -4.03 -0.44 2.27
C ILE A 216 -4.55 0.25 0.99
N LEU A 217 -5.79 0.70 1.04
CA LEU A 217 -6.42 1.52 0.01
C LEU A 217 -6.71 2.89 0.62
N PHE A 218 -6.25 3.94 -0.06
CA PHE A 218 -6.51 5.34 0.31
C PHE A 218 -7.82 5.80 -0.36
N ALA A 219 -8.76 6.36 0.41
CA ALA A 219 -10.08 6.75 -0.07
C ALA A 219 -10.58 8.08 0.49
#